data_AF-A0A0J7YQH6-F1
#
_entry.id   AF-A0A0J7YQH6-F1
#
_cell.length_a   1.000
_cell.length_b   1.000
_cell.length_c   1.000
_cell.angle_alpha   90.00
_cell.angle_beta   90.00
_cell.angle_gamma   90.00
#
_symmetry.space_group_name_H-M   'P 1'
#
loop_
_entity.id
_entity.type
_entity.pdbx_description
1 polymer ?
#
loop_
_entity_poly.entity_id
_entity_poly.type
_entity_poly.pdbx_seq_one_letter_code
_entity_poly.pdbx_strand_id
1 'polypeptide(L)'
;RQTGKTAVATDTILNQQGQNVICVYVAIGQKASSVAHVVTNFYEKGSMEYIIVVSETADSPATLQYLAPYTVAALAEYFMYRERHTLIIYDDLSKQAQAYRQMSLLLRRASGREAYPGDVFYLHSRLLERATKSSSRLGEGSMTALQLVETQSRNVSAYIPTNVISITDGQIFLSADLFNAEIRPAINVGISVSRVDPRLKLKPSNK
;
A
#
# COMPACT_ATOMS: atom_id res chain seq x y z
N ARG A 1 -7.30 -12.52 -3.66
CA ARG A 1 -6.67 -12.59 -5.00
C ARG A 1 -7.56 -12.02 -6.12
N GLN A 2 -6.98 -11.38 -7.14
CA GLN A 2 -7.61 -10.99 -8.43
C GLN A 2 -8.86 -10.07 -8.41
N THR A 3 -9.09 -9.30 -7.33
CA THR A 3 -10.26 -8.39 -7.26
C THR A 3 -9.99 -6.98 -7.83
N GLY A 4 -8.86 -6.76 -8.51
CA GLY A 4 -8.48 -5.43 -9.04
C GLY A 4 -7.73 -4.50 -8.09
N LYS A 5 -7.10 -5.00 -7.02
CA LYS A 5 -6.37 -4.16 -6.02
C LYS A 5 -5.25 -3.35 -6.66
N THR A 6 -4.36 -4.03 -7.40
CA THR A 6 -3.25 -3.37 -8.11
C THR A 6 -3.76 -2.39 -9.16
N ALA A 7 -4.85 -2.71 -9.87
CA ALA A 7 -5.44 -1.80 -10.87
C ALA A 7 -5.89 -0.47 -10.24
N VAL A 8 -6.65 -0.52 -9.13
CA VAL A 8 -7.04 0.68 -8.39
C VAL A 8 -5.82 1.49 -7.95
N ALA A 9 -4.76 0.83 -7.46
CA ALA A 9 -3.56 1.50 -7.01
C ALA A 9 -2.75 2.14 -8.15
N THR A 10 -2.59 1.44 -9.28
CA THR A 10 -1.90 1.98 -10.46
C THR A 10 -2.68 3.12 -11.09
N ASP A 11 -4.02 3.03 -11.15
CA ASP A 11 -4.86 4.11 -11.65
C ASP A 11 -4.79 5.34 -10.73
N THR A 12 -4.68 5.14 -9.42
CA THR A 12 -4.49 6.23 -8.45
C THR A 12 -3.19 6.98 -8.70
N ILE A 13 -2.09 6.26 -8.99
CA ILE A 13 -0.81 6.85 -9.39
C ILE A 13 -0.96 7.65 -10.68
N LEU A 14 -1.53 7.04 -11.72
CA LEU A 14 -1.66 7.66 -13.04
C LEU A 14 -2.51 8.94 -12.99
N ASN A 15 -3.51 8.98 -12.12
CA ASN A 15 -4.34 10.16 -11.91
C ASN A 15 -3.58 11.34 -11.27
N GLN A 16 -2.35 11.14 -10.76
CA GLN A 16 -1.52 12.22 -10.21
C GLN A 16 -0.78 13.04 -11.26
N GLN A 17 -0.90 12.70 -12.54
CA GLN A 17 -0.26 13.45 -13.62
C GLN A 17 -0.66 14.93 -13.56
N GLY A 18 0.33 15.83 -13.53
CA GLY A 18 0.13 17.28 -13.40
C GLY A 18 -0.28 17.76 -12.00
N GLN A 19 -0.41 16.88 -11.00
CA GLN A 19 -0.80 17.27 -9.63
C GLN A 19 0.38 17.55 -8.69
N ASN A 20 1.62 17.50 -9.19
CA ASN A 20 2.85 17.71 -8.42
C ASN A 20 3.02 16.74 -7.22
N VAL A 21 2.53 15.51 -7.36
CA VAL A 21 2.68 14.43 -6.38
C VAL A 21 3.72 13.42 -6.85
N ILE A 22 4.75 13.17 -6.04
CA ILE A 22 5.72 12.12 -6.33
C ILE A 22 5.14 10.77 -5.88
N CYS A 23 5.05 9.83 -6.80
CA CYS A 23 4.49 8.53 -6.55
C CYS A 23 5.61 7.50 -6.34
N VAL A 24 5.49 6.66 -5.31
CA VAL A 24 6.40 5.55 -5.07
C VAL A 24 5.62 4.24 -5.02
N TYR A 25 5.89 3.33 -5.94
CA TYR A 25 5.28 2.00 -5.99
C TYR A 25 6.29 0.96 -5.51
N VAL A 26 5.95 0.20 -4.47
CA VAL A 26 6.77 -0.93 -4.01
C VAL A 26 6.08 -2.26 -4.24
N ALA A 27 6.71 -3.10 -5.05
CA ALA A 27 6.34 -4.49 -5.25
C ALA A 27 7.11 -5.37 -4.25
N ILE A 28 6.38 -6.11 -3.42
CA ILE A 28 6.91 -6.97 -2.35
C ILE A 28 6.46 -8.39 -2.65
N GLY A 29 7.40 -9.31 -2.89
CA GLY A 29 7.11 -10.71 -3.18
C GLY A 29 6.24 -10.95 -4.41
N GLN A 30 6.15 -9.98 -5.33
CA GLN A 30 5.36 -10.11 -6.56
C GLN A 30 6.12 -10.89 -7.62
N LYS A 31 5.40 -11.47 -8.58
CA LYS A 31 6.03 -12.09 -9.75
C LYS A 31 6.70 -11.00 -10.60
N ALA A 32 7.92 -11.25 -11.08
CA ALA A 32 8.66 -10.32 -11.92
C ALA A 32 7.85 -9.87 -13.15
N SER A 33 7.13 -10.79 -13.80
CA SER A 33 6.26 -10.47 -14.94
C SER A 33 5.12 -9.53 -14.57
N SER A 34 4.50 -9.70 -13.39
CA SER A 34 3.44 -8.81 -12.91
C SER A 34 3.97 -7.39 -12.65
N VAL A 35 5.16 -7.27 -12.08
CA VAL A 35 5.81 -5.96 -11.89
C VAL A 35 6.16 -5.33 -13.23
N ALA A 36 6.73 -6.11 -14.17
CA ALA A 36 7.05 -5.64 -15.51
C ALA A 36 5.81 -5.05 -16.22
N HIS A 37 4.65 -5.73 -16.16
CA HIS A 37 3.41 -5.20 -16.71
C HIS A 37 3.00 -3.86 -16.10
N VAL A 38 3.18 -3.67 -14.78
CA VAL A 38 2.89 -2.38 -14.12
C VAL A 38 3.83 -1.28 -14.59
N VAL A 39 5.14 -1.55 -14.65
CA VAL A 39 6.14 -0.58 -15.11
C VAL A 39 5.94 -0.22 -16.58
N THR A 40 5.67 -1.21 -17.44
CA THR A 40 5.37 -0.98 -18.86
C THR A 40 4.15 -0.08 -19.01
N ASN A 41 3.07 -0.30 -18.25
CA ASN A 41 1.89 0.55 -18.27
C ASN A 41 2.20 2.01 -17.86
N PHE A 42 3.05 2.22 -16.84
CA PHE A 42 3.49 3.56 -16.46
C PHE A 42 4.33 4.24 -17.55
N TYR A 43 5.18 3.47 -18.23
CA TYR A 43 6.02 3.95 -19.33
C TYR A 43 5.18 4.32 -20.56
N GLU A 44 4.27 3.45 -20.99
CA GLU A 44 3.38 3.67 -22.14
C GLU A 44 2.46 4.89 -21.93
N LYS A 45 2.07 5.15 -20.68
CA LYS A 45 1.29 6.33 -20.30
C LYS A 45 2.14 7.58 -20.04
N GLY A 46 3.46 7.53 -20.29
CA GLY A 46 4.36 8.68 -20.13
C GLY A 46 4.45 9.22 -18.70
N SER A 47 4.16 8.40 -17.69
CA SER A 47 4.03 8.85 -16.30
C SER A 47 5.29 8.64 -15.44
N MET A 48 6.36 8.07 -16.02
CA MET A 48 7.58 7.73 -15.28
C MET A 48 8.33 8.94 -14.70
N GLU A 49 8.04 10.16 -15.16
CA GLU A 49 8.70 11.39 -14.67
C GLU A 49 8.48 11.68 -13.17
N TYR A 50 7.37 11.18 -12.60
CA TYR A 50 7.01 11.39 -11.19
C TYR A 50 6.88 10.09 -10.41
N ILE A 51 7.22 8.94 -11.00
CA ILE A 51 7.04 7.61 -10.40
C ILE A 51 8.40 6.97 -10.11
N ILE A 52 8.58 6.54 -8.85
CA ILE A 52 9.69 5.69 -8.42
C ILE A 52 9.16 4.28 -8.18
N VAL A 53 9.77 3.28 -8.81
CA VAL A 53 9.42 1.86 -8.60
C VAL A 53 10.53 1.17 -7.84
N VAL A 54 10.18 0.50 -6.74
CA VAL A 54 11.06 -0.41 -6.00
C VAL A 54 10.47 -1.80 -6.07
N SER A 55 11.28 -2.80 -6.39
CA SER A 55 10.80 -4.16 -6.63
C SER A 55 11.68 -5.18 -5.93
N GLU A 56 11.12 -5.84 -4.93
CA GLU A 56 11.66 -7.07 -4.36
C GLU A 56 10.69 -8.20 -4.72
N THR A 57 11.06 -8.98 -5.73
CA THR A 57 10.18 -10.00 -6.32
C THR A 57 10.07 -11.25 -5.43
N ALA A 58 9.21 -12.19 -5.81
CA ALA A 58 9.06 -13.48 -5.12
C ALA A 58 10.38 -14.27 -4.99
N ASP A 59 11.32 -14.08 -5.92
CA ASP A 59 12.63 -14.75 -5.93
C ASP A 59 13.66 -14.03 -5.03
N SER A 60 13.35 -12.83 -4.56
CA SER A 60 14.24 -12.04 -3.71
C SER A 60 14.26 -12.61 -2.28
N PRO A 61 15.40 -12.57 -1.57
CA PRO A 61 15.48 -13.02 -0.19
C PRO A 61 14.45 -12.34 0.72
N ALA A 62 13.96 -13.08 1.73
CA ALA A 62 12.98 -12.57 2.69
C ALA A 62 13.45 -11.28 3.39
N THR A 63 14.76 -11.11 3.59
CA THR A 63 15.35 -9.90 4.17
C THR A 63 15.11 -8.66 3.32
N LEU A 64 15.20 -8.78 1.99
CA LEU A 64 14.94 -7.66 1.09
C LEU A 64 13.45 -7.36 1.01
N GLN A 65 12.60 -8.39 0.86
CA GLN A 65 11.13 -8.21 0.88
C GLN A 65 10.65 -7.55 2.19
N TYR A 66 11.26 -7.89 3.32
CA TYR A 66 11.01 -7.25 4.62
C TYR A 66 11.40 -5.76 4.64
N LEU A 67 12.56 -5.41 4.07
CA LEU A 67 13.12 -4.05 4.11
C LEU A 67 12.52 -3.11 3.05
N ALA A 68 12.07 -3.61 1.90
CA ALA A 68 11.62 -2.80 0.78
C ALA A 68 10.62 -1.70 1.17
N PRO A 69 9.59 -1.97 2.00
CA PRO A 69 8.63 -0.95 2.40
C PRO A 69 9.26 0.18 3.23
N TYR A 70 10.24 -0.14 4.08
CA TYR A 70 10.95 0.87 4.87
C TYR A 70 11.85 1.75 4.02
N THR A 71 12.51 1.17 3.02
CA THR A 71 13.32 1.91 2.03
C THR A 71 12.46 2.92 1.28
N VAL A 72 11.28 2.48 0.83
CA VAL A 72 10.32 3.32 0.09
C VAL A 72 9.70 4.41 0.95
N ALA A 73 9.37 4.11 2.21
CA ALA A 73 8.95 5.14 3.16
C ALA A 73 10.03 6.21 3.35
N ALA A 74 11.31 5.82 3.48
CA ALA A 74 12.42 6.78 3.60
C ALA A 74 12.59 7.64 2.32
N LEU A 75 12.45 7.03 1.14
CA LEU A 75 12.49 7.75 -0.15
C LEU A 75 11.37 8.79 -0.25
N ALA A 76 10.15 8.44 0.15
CA ALA A 76 9.03 9.37 0.13
C ALA A 76 9.14 10.47 1.20
N GLU A 77 9.67 10.14 2.38
CA GLU A 77 9.93 11.11 3.45
C GLU A 77 10.89 12.21 2.99
N TYR A 78 11.89 11.88 2.18
CA TYR A 78 12.81 12.86 1.61
C TYR A 78 12.07 13.97 0.85
N PHE A 79 11.07 13.62 0.04
CA PHE A 79 10.27 14.61 -0.69
C PHE A 79 9.28 15.32 0.24
N MET A 80 8.66 14.59 1.18
CA MET A 80 7.75 15.16 2.16
C MET A 80 8.41 16.25 3.02
N TYR A 81 9.62 16.01 3.55
CA TYR A 81 10.36 17.01 4.33
C TYR A 81 10.95 18.14 3.48
N ARG A 82 10.82 18.06 2.15
CA ARG A 82 11.14 19.13 1.19
C ARG A 82 9.88 19.76 0.61
N GLU A 83 8.82 19.82 1.41
CA GLU A 83 7.60 20.58 1.09
C GLU A 83 6.82 20.00 -0.11
N ARG A 84 7.02 18.72 -0.43
CA ARG A 84 6.32 18.03 -1.52
C ARG A 84 5.29 17.05 -0.98
N HIS A 85 4.35 16.70 -1.84
CA HIS A 85 3.37 15.65 -1.58
C HIS A 85 3.81 14.35 -2.21
N THR A 86 3.65 13.26 -1.48
CA THR A 86 3.99 11.92 -1.94
C THR A 86 2.83 10.96 -1.79
N LEU A 87 2.74 10.01 -2.71
CA LEU A 87 1.81 8.89 -2.67
C LEU A 87 2.63 7.58 -2.72
N ILE A 88 2.47 6.73 -1.71
CA ILE A 88 3.14 5.44 -1.64
C ILE A 88 2.13 4.33 -1.84
N ILE A 89 2.45 3.37 -2.69
CA ILE A 89 1.69 2.12 -2.85
C ILE A 89 2.52 0.96 -2.33
N TYR A 90 2.00 0.21 -1.34
CA TYR A 90 2.62 -1.03 -0.85
C TYR A 90 1.89 -2.26 -1.42
N ASP A 91 2.50 -3.00 -2.36
CA ASP A 91 1.92 -4.16 -3.05
C ASP A 91 2.75 -5.45 -2.82
N ASP A 92 2.56 -6.20 -1.72
CA ASP A 92 1.55 -6.00 -0.67
C ASP A 92 2.12 -6.29 0.73
N LEU A 93 1.48 -5.71 1.77
CA LEU A 93 1.94 -5.85 3.15
C LEU A 93 1.68 -7.26 3.73
N SER A 94 0.79 -8.06 3.12
CA SER A 94 0.63 -9.46 3.52
C SER A 94 1.91 -10.25 3.21
N LYS A 95 2.55 -9.99 2.07
CA LYS A 95 3.82 -10.63 1.69
C LYS A 95 5.00 -10.10 2.53
N GLN A 96 5.01 -8.82 2.89
CA GLN A 96 6.00 -8.30 3.86
C GLN A 96 5.91 -9.05 5.21
N ALA A 97 4.70 -9.23 5.74
CA ALA A 97 4.50 -9.96 6.99
C ALA A 97 4.96 -11.42 6.88
N GLN A 98 4.72 -12.07 5.74
CA GLN A 98 5.18 -13.45 5.48
C GLN A 98 6.71 -13.53 5.48
N ALA A 99 7.39 -12.57 4.84
CA ALA A 99 8.85 -12.48 4.84
C ALA A 99 9.39 -12.27 6.28
N TYR A 100 8.77 -11.39 7.06
CA TYR A 100 9.15 -11.16 8.45
C TYR A 100 8.94 -12.40 9.34
N ARG A 101 7.85 -13.13 9.10
CA ARG A 101 7.58 -14.41 9.75
C ARG A 101 8.66 -15.43 9.44
N GLN A 102 9.03 -15.60 8.17
CA GLN A 102 10.10 -16.52 7.76
C GLN A 102 11.42 -16.19 8.47
N MET A 103 11.83 -14.92 8.47
CA MET A 103 13.03 -14.48 9.19
C MET A 103 12.96 -14.80 10.68
N SER A 104 11.83 -14.48 11.32
CA SER A 104 11.64 -14.68 12.76
C SER A 104 11.69 -16.15 13.16
N LEU A 105 11.09 -17.04 12.36
CA LEU A 105 11.11 -18.49 12.60
C LEU A 105 12.52 -19.07 12.43
N LEU A 106 13.27 -18.65 11.40
CA LEU A 106 14.65 -19.07 11.19
C LEU A 106 15.56 -18.64 12.35
N LEU A 107 15.30 -17.47 12.93
CA LEU A 107 15.97 -16.96 14.13
C LEU A 107 15.45 -17.58 15.44
N ARG A 108 14.56 -18.58 15.37
CA ARG A 108 13.95 -19.26 16.53
C ARG A 108 13.26 -18.32 17.52
N ARG A 109 12.71 -17.21 17.03
CA ARG A 109 11.85 -16.35 17.85
C ARG A 109 10.53 -17.07 18.13
N ALA A 110 9.97 -16.84 19.32
CA ALA A 110 8.65 -17.36 19.66
C ALA A 110 7.58 -16.86 18.68
N SER A 111 6.72 -17.77 18.23
CA SER A 111 5.61 -17.47 17.32
C SER A 111 4.28 -17.47 18.06
N GLY A 112 3.36 -16.60 17.65
CA GLY A 112 1.98 -16.52 18.15
C GLY A 112 0.96 -16.96 17.10
N ARG A 113 -0.14 -16.18 17.00
CA ARG A 113 -1.26 -16.45 16.10
C ARG A 113 -0.80 -16.54 14.64
N GLU A 114 -1.28 -17.55 13.92
CA GLU A 114 -0.91 -17.84 12.51
C GLU A 114 0.62 -17.95 12.27
N ALA A 115 1.35 -18.34 13.33
CA ALA A 115 2.81 -18.45 13.39
C ALA A 115 3.59 -17.14 13.19
N TYR A 116 2.94 -15.98 13.25
CA TYR A 116 3.64 -14.69 13.20
C TYR A 116 4.36 -14.37 14.52
N PRO A 117 5.48 -13.62 14.49
CA PRO A 117 6.13 -13.15 15.71
C PRO A 117 5.24 -12.14 16.46
N GLY A 118 5.43 -12.01 17.77
CA GLY A 118 4.60 -11.15 18.63
C GLY A 118 4.61 -9.66 18.27
N ASP A 119 5.66 -9.20 17.57
CA ASP A 119 5.86 -7.82 17.14
C ASP A 119 5.44 -7.57 15.67
N VAL A 120 4.70 -8.49 15.04
CA VAL A 120 4.20 -8.28 13.66
C VAL A 120 3.24 -7.09 13.54
N PHE A 121 2.58 -6.68 14.63
CA PHE A 121 1.83 -5.42 14.64
C PHE A 121 2.77 -4.21 14.53
N TYR A 122 3.87 -4.22 15.29
CA TYR A 122 4.88 -3.16 15.28
C TYR A 122 5.57 -3.01 13.93
N LEU A 123 5.72 -4.10 13.17
CA LEU A 123 6.21 -4.07 11.79
C LEU A 123 5.43 -3.06 10.93
N HIS A 124 4.10 -3.16 10.91
CA HIS A 124 3.27 -2.31 10.06
C HIS A 124 2.91 -0.99 10.72
N SER A 125 2.73 -0.92 12.05
CA SER A 125 2.37 0.34 12.70
C SER A 125 3.47 1.38 12.54
N ARG A 126 4.73 1.04 12.87
CA ARG A 126 5.86 1.97 12.70
C ARG A 126 6.14 2.34 11.24
N LEU A 127 5.65 1.54 10.28
CA LEU A 127 5.77 1.83 8.86
C LEU A 127 4.70 2.83 8.43
N LEU A 128 3.44 2.55 8.74
CA LEU A 128 2.30 3.33 8.27
C LEU A 128 2.12 4.65 9.03
N GLU A 129 2.48 4.70 10.31
CA GLU A 129 2.47 5.94 11.11
C GLU A 129 3.46 7.01 10.60
N ARG A 130 4.38 6.65 9.69
CA ARG A 130 5.26 7.61 9.01
C ARG A 130 4.51 8.41 7.93
N ALA A 131 3.40 7.88 7.43
CA ALA A 131 2.57 8.53 6.42
C ALA A 131 1.69 9.60 7.07
N THR A 132 2.15 10.85 7.04
CA THR A 132 1.45 11.96 7.69
C THR A 132 1.48 13.25 6.86
N LYS A 133 0.70 14.24 7.28
CA LYS A 133 0.72 15.61 6.76
C LYS A 133 1.53 16.47 7.72
N SER A 134 2.64 17.02 7.24
CA SER A 134 3.46 17.95 8.00
C SER A 134 2.68 19.22 8.33
N SER A 135 2.97 19.76 9.51
CA SER A 135 2.50 21.08 9.94
C SER A 135 3.11 22.20 9.09
N SER A 136 2.53 23.40 9.19
CA SER A 136 3.05 24.60 8.51
C SER A 136 4.49 24.95 8.91
N ARG A 137 4.91 24.58 10.13
CA ARG A 137 6.30 24.75 10.60
C ARG A 137 7.30 23.81 9.93
N LEU A 138 6.83 22.71 9.36
CA LEU A 138 7.63 21.67 8.71
C LEU A 138 7.43 21.67 7.18
N GLY A 139 6.95 22.79 6.62
CA GLY A 139 6.85 22.98 5.17
C GLY A 139 5.68 22.27 4.51
N GLU A 140 4.68 21.82 5.28
CA GLU A 140 3.40 21.32 4.77
C GLU A 140 3.43 20.13 3.79
N GLY A 141 4.57 19.48 3.57
CA GLY A 141 4.62 18.26 2.76
C GLY A 141 3.76 17.14 3.34
N SER A 142 3.42 16.16 2.50
CA SER A 142 2.60 15.03 2.94
C SER A 142 3.06 13.72 2.37
N MET A 143 2.75 12.65 3.10
CA MET A 143 2.90 11.28 2.67
C MET A 143 1.57 10.56 2.83
N THR A 144 0.99 10.17 1.70
CA THR A 144 -0.22 9.34 1.65
C THR A 144 0.19 7.89 1.38
N ALA A 145 -0.22 6.96 2.24
CA ALA A 145 0.01 5.54 2.05
C ALA A 145 -1.25 4.83 1.57
N LEU A 146 -1.13 4.02 0.51
CA LEU A 146 -2.15 3.09 0.06
C LEU A 146 -1.57 1.67 0.07
N GLN A 147 -1.86 0.96 1.15
CA GLN A 147 -1.43 -0.41 1.38
C GLN A 147 -2.41 -1.42 0.81
N LEU A 148 -1.87 -2.37 0.04
CA LEU A 148 -2.61 -3.55 -0.37
C LEU A 148 -2.42 -4.62 0.69
N VAL A 149 -3.51 -5.29 1.02
CA VAL A 149 -3.52 -6.46 1.89
C VAL A 149 -4.32 -7.54 1.20
N GLU A 150 -3.70 -8.71 1.01
CA GLU A 150 -4.40 -9.87 0.52
C GLU A 150 -5.14 -10.58 1.65
N THR A 151 -6.45 -10.79 1.46
CA THR A 151 -7.28 -11.65 2.29
C THR A 151 -7.36 -13.05 1.70
N GLN A 152 -7.01 -14.06 2.49
CA GLN A 152 -7.20 -15.47 2.14
C GLN A 152 -8.67 -15.83 2.32
N SER A 153 -9.27 -16.48 1.33
CA SER A 153 -10.67 -16.94 1.38
C SER A 153 -11.68 -15.89 1.85
N ARG A 154 -11.44 -14.60 1.54
CA ARG A 154 -12.28 -13.45 1.95
C ARG A 154 -12.35 -13.23 3.47
N ASN A 155 -11.46 -13.86 4.25
CA ASN A 155 -11.42 -13.70 5.69
C ASN A 155 -10.73 -12.37 6.07
N VAL A 156 -11.53 -11.35 6.36
CA VAL A 156 -11.07 -10.05 6.88
C VAL A 156 -10.64 -10.12 8.34
N SER A 157 -11.06 -11.15 9.07
CA SER A 157 -10.73 -11.39 10.47
C SER A 157 -9.42 -12.16 10.66
N ALA A 158 -8.70 -12.42 9.55
CA ALA A 158 -7.34 -12.94 9.60
C ALA A 158 -6.40 -11.93 10.28
N TYR A 159 -5.31 -12.44 10.87
CA TYR A 159 -4.51 -11.66 11.80
C TYR A 159 -3.89 -10.40 11.19
N ILE A 160 -3.29 -10.51 10.00
CA ILE A 160 -2.65 -9.37 9.33
C ILE A 160 -3.67 -8.33 8.83
N PRO A 161 -4.76 -8.69 8.12
CA PRO A 161 -5.80 -7.72 7.75
C PRO A 161 -6.38 -6.96 8.95
N THR A 162 -6.67 -7.66 10.05
CA THR A 162 -7.23 -7.01 11.26
C THR A 162 -6.24 -5.99 11.84
N ASN A 163 -4.95 -6.33 11.93
CA ASN A 163 -3.92 -5.41 12.38
C ASN A 163 -3.80 -4.18 11.48
N VAL A 164 -3.81 -4.36 10.16
CA VAL A 164 -3.67 -3.23 9.22
C VAL A 164 -4.91 -2.32 9.31
N ILE A 165 -6.12 -2.88 9.36
CA ILE A 165 -7.37 -2.11 9.50
C ILE A 165 -7.41 -1.27 10.79
N SER A 166 -6.79 -1.75 11.88
CA SER A 166 -6.73 -0.99 13.12
C SER A 166 -5.69 0.13 13.11
N ILE A 167 -4.67 0.05 12.26
CA ILE A 167 -3.65 1.10 12.07
C ILE A 167 -4.17 2.18 11.12
N THR A 168 -4.88 1.80 10.07
CA THR A 168 -5.19 2.69 8.95
C THR A 168 -6.46 3.51 9.15
N ASP A 169 -6.52 4.70 8.56
CA ASP A 169 -7.67 5.61 8.64
C ASP A 169 -8.91 5.13 7.87
N GLY A 170 -8.80 4.06 7.09
CA GLY A 170 -9.91 3.52 6.32
C GLY A 170 -9.51 2.33 5.48
N GLN A 171 -10.49 1.78 4.77
CA GLN A 171 -10.28 0.67 3.87
C GLN A 171 -11.17 0.75 2.64
N ILE A 172 -10.63 0.30 1.51
CA ILE A 172 -11.39 0.02 0.29
C ILE A 172 -11.45 -1.50 0.15
N PHE A 173 -12.61 -2.08 0.43
CA PHE A 173 -12.80 -3.52 0.35
C PHE A 173 -13.26 -3.93 -1.04
N LEU A 174 -12.40 -4.64 -1.78
CA LEU A 174 -12.74 -5.17 -3.10
C LEU A 174 -13.34 -6.59 -2.97
N SER A 175 -14.60 -6.74 -3.39
CA SER A 175 -15.36 -7.99 -3.35
C SER A 175 -15.17 -8.82 -4.60
N ALA A 176 -14.97 -10.12 -4.43
CA ALA A 176 -14.94 -11.06 -5.56
C ALA A 176 -16.33 -11.26 -6.18
N ASP A 177 -17.41 -11.14 -5.41
CA ASP A 177 -18.77 -11.34 -5.95
C ASP A 177 -19.18 -10.18 -6.87
N LEU A 178 -18.88 -8.95 -6.44
CA LEU A 178 -19.02 -7.76 -7.30
C LEU A 178 -18.12 -7.89 -8.54
N PHE A 179 -16.92 -8.45 -8.36
CA PHE A 179 -16.00 -8.63 -9.46
C PHE A 179 -16.53 -9.63 -10.50
N ASN A 180 -17.14 -10.73 -10.05
CA ASN A 180 -17.72 -11.76 -10.91
C ASN A 180 -19.05 -11.29 -11.55
N ALA A 181 -19.76 -10.36 -10.91
CA ALA A 181 -20.93 -9.69 -11.45
C ALA A 181 -20.58 -8.53 -12.40
N GLU A 182 -19.34 -8.47 -12.89
CA GLU A 182 -18.83 -7.44 -13.82
C GLU A 182 -18.86 -5.99 -13.30
N ILE A 183 -19.08 -5.81 -11.99
CA ILE A 183 -19.01 -4.49 -11.36
C ILE A 183 -17.53 -4.14 -11.17
N ARG A 184 -17.09 -3.08 -11.85
CA ARG A 184 -15.71 -2.57 -11.85
C ARG A 184 -15.73 -1.05 -11.57
N PRO A 185 -14.96 -0.55 -10.59
CA PRO A 185 -14.19 -1.29 -9.60
C PRO A 185 -15.10 -2.04 -8.62
N ALA A 186 -14.65 -3.22 -8.17
CA ALA A 186 -15.47 -4.14 -7.36
C ALA A 186 -15.56 -3.73 -5.87
N ILE A 187 -15.80 -2.45 -5.59
CA ILE A 187 -15.79 -1.87 -4.24
C ILE A 187 -17.08 -2.23 -3.50
N ASN A 188 -16.95 -2.90 -2.36
CA ASN A 188 -18.07 -3.10 -1.44
C ASN A 188 -18.25 -1.85 -0.58
N VAL A 189 -19.25 -1.05 -0.90
CA VAL A 189 -19.53 0.24 -0.26
C VAL A 189 -19.94 0.08 1.22
N GLY A 190 -20.54 -1.06 1.60
CA GLY A 190 -20.98 -1.29 2.97
C GLY A 190 -19.86 -1.60 3.96
N ILE A 191 -18.73 -2.13 3.48
CA ILE A 191 -17.56 -2.47 4.31
C ILE A 191 -16.44 -1.43 4.16
N SER A 192 -16.40 -0.75 3.01
CA SER A 192 -15.42 0.30 2.74
C SER A 192 -15.74 1.55 3.55
N VAL A 193 -14.73 2.16 4.15
CA VAL A 193 -14.88 3.36 4.98
C VAL A 193 -13.65 4.24 4.84
N SER A 194 -13.84 5.54 5.00
CA SER A 194 -12.77 6.50 5.27
C SER A 194 -13.17 7.27 6.53
N ARG A 195 -12.30 7.27 7.54
CA ARG A 195 -12.51 7.97 8.82
C ARG A 195 -11.98 9.41 8.78
N VAL A 196 -11.36 9.81 7.67
CA VAL A 196 -10.81 11.16 7.44
C VAL A 196 -11.94 12.16 7.24
N ASP A 197 -11.73 13.42 7.67
CA ASP A 197 -12.74 14.49 7.65
C ASP A 197 -13.47 14.58 6.30
N PRO A 198 -14.81 14.43 6.26
CA PRO A 198 -15.61 14.59 5.05
C PRO A 198 -15.41 15.91 4.30
N ARG A 199 -14.92 16.96 4.98
CA ARG A 199 -14.61 18.27 4.38
C ARG A 199 -13.42 18.23 3.41
N LEU A 200 -12.60 17.18 3.45
CA LEU A 200 -11.51 16.96 2.49
C LEU A 200 -12.00 16.41 1.15
N LYS A 201 -13.31 16.09 1.03
CA LYS A 201 -13.91 15.75 -0.26
C LYS A 201 -14.06 17.03 -1.10
N LEU A 202 -13.75 16.92 -2.40
CA LEU A 202 -14.13 17.95 -3.37
C LEU A 202 -15.63 18.24 -3.19
N LYS A 203 -15.96 19.53 -2.98
CA LYS A 203 -17.35 19.95 -3.13
C LYS A 203 -17.76 19.56 -4.55
N PRO A 204 -18.93 18.92 -4.74
CA PRO A 204 -19.40 18.65 -6.09
C PRO A 204 -19.40 19.98 -6.85
N SER A 205 -18.70 20.01 -7.98
CA SER A 205 -18.88 21.10 -8.94
C SER A 205 -20.36 21.07 -9.31
N ASN A 206 -21.12 22.08 -8.92
CA ASN A 206 -22.53 22.22 -9.30
C ASN A 206 -22.65 21.96 -10.81
N LYS A 207 -23.34 20.88 -11.17
CA LYS A 207 -24.03 20.76 -12.44
C LYS A 207 -25.46 21.18 -12.22
#